data_AF-A0A8X8X9G8-F1
#
_entry.id   AF-A0A8X8X9G8-F1
#
_cell.length_a   1.000
_cell.length_b   1.000
_cell.length_c   1.000
_cell.angle_alpha   90.00
_cell.angle_beta   90.00
_cell.angle_gamma   90.00
#
_symmetry.space_group_name_H-M   'P 1'
#
loop_
_entity.id
_entity.type
_entity.pdbx_description
1 polymer ?
#
loop_
_entity_poly.entity_id
_entity_poly.type
_entity_poly.pdbx_seq_one_letter_code
_entity_poly.pdbx_strand_id
1 'polypeptide(L)'
;MASSSMARGSSWTAKQNKQFEEALVMYEKDTTHRWHNIARACGKTVDEVRRHYEALEKDINNIETDRVPIPNYTPISTTRGYTNDHRLMMKNLKLK
;
A
#
# COMPACT_ATOMS: atom_id res chain seq x y z
N MET A 1 -35.44 14.52 4.61
CA MET A 1 -34.92 13.56 3.62
C MET A 1 -33.43 13.81 3.49
N ALA A 2 -32.58 13.05 4.20
CA ALA A 2 -31.14 13.14 4.00
C ALA A 2 -30.78 12.14 2.91
N SER A 3 -30.50 12.62 1.69
CA SER A 3 -29.91 11.80 0.65
C SER A 3 -28.51 11.42 1.11
N SER A 4 -28.38 10.23 1.70
CA SER A 4 -27.11 9.52 1.81
C SER A 4 -26.67 9.20 0.39
N SER A 5 -26.01 10.14 -0.27
CA SER A 5 -25.21 9.87 -1.45
C SER A 5 -24.11 8.92 -1.00
N MET A 6 -24.40 7.61 -1.03
CA MET A 6 -23.37 6.58 -1.00
C MET A 6 -22.38 7.03 -2.04
N ALA A 7 -21.21 7.49 -1.60
CA ALA A 7 -20.14 7.84 -2.50
C ALA A 7 -19.89 6.56 -3.29
N ARG A 8 -20.39 6.51 -4.53
CA ARG A 8 -20.13 5.44 -5.50
C ARG A 8 -18.68 5.57 -5.97
N GLY A 9 -17.74 5.77 -5.05
CA GLY A 9 -16.33 5.63 -5.31
C GLY A 9 -16.14 4.18 -5.71
N SER A 10 -15.75 3.93 -6.95
CA SER A 10 -15.64 2.57 -7.43
C SER A 10 -14.55 1.88 -6.61
N SER A 11 -14.94 0.94 -5.74
CA SER A 11 -14.00 0.21 -4.90
C SER A 11 -12.94 -0.45 -5.80
N TRP A 12 -11.69 -0.38 -5.37
CA TRP A 12 -10.60 -1.02 -6.09
C TRP A 12 -10.65 -2.52 -5.81
N THR A 13 -10.85 -3.32 -6.86
CA THR A 13 -10.70 -4.77 -6.73
C THR A 13 -9.21 -5.13 -6.62
N ALA A 14 -8.89 -6.27 -6.02
CA ALA A 14 -7.50 -6.74 -5.93
C ALA A 14 -6.83 -6.85 -7.32
N LYS A 15 -7.59 -7.28 -8.34
CA LYS A 15 -7.10 -7.33 -9.73
C LYS A 15 -6.74 -5.94 -10.27
N GLN A 16 -7.61 -4.96 -10.07
CA GLN A 16 -7.36 -3.58 -10.52
C GLN A 16 -6.18 -2.96 -9.78
N ASN A 17 -6.06 -3.21 -8.46
CA ASN A 17 -4.93 -2.71 -7.69
C ASN A 17 -3.61 -3.30 -8.19
N LYS A 18 -3.58 -4.61 -8.46
CA LYS A 18 -2.41 -5.25 -9.06
C LYS A 18 -2.03 -4.65 -10.42
N GLN A 19 -3.01 -4.44 -11.30
CA GLN A 19 -2.78 -3.79 -12.60
C GLN A 19 -2.27 -2.35 -12.45
N PHE A 20 -2.74 -1.63 -11.43
CA PHE A 20 -2.25 -0.29 -11.10
C PHE A 20 -0.79 -0.31 -10.65
N GLU A 21 -0.40 -1.22 -9.75
CA GLU A 21 0.99 -1.39 -9.33
C GLU A 21 1.91 -1.76 -10.50
N GLU A 22 1.51 -2.73 -11.34
CA GLU A 22 2.25 -3.10 -12.56
C GLU A 22 2.40 -1.90 -13.51
N ALA A 23 1.34 -1.11 -13.68
CA ALA A 23 1.38 0.09 -14.51
C ALA A 23 2.27 1.20 -13.93
N LEU A 24 2.35 1.35 -12.60
CA LEU A 24 3.28 2.31 -11.98
C LEU A 24 4.75 1.96 -12.27
N VAL A 25 5.07 0.67 -12.37
CA VAL A 25 6.41 0.19 -12.74
C VAL A 25 6.68 0.42 -14.23
N MET A 26 5.70 0.17 -15.10
CA MET A 26 5.87 0.35 -16.54
C MET A 26 5.93 1.81 -16.99
N TYR A 27 5.18 2.70 -16.34
CA TYR A 27 5.10 4.11 -16.68
C TYR A 27 5.83 4.94 -15.61
N GLU A 28 7.11 5.19 -15.83
CA GLU A 28 7.95 6.04 -14.97
C GLU A 28 7.42 7.48 -14.89
N LYS A 29 7.89 8.25 -13.90
CA LYS A 29 7.43 9.61 -13.59
C LYS A 29 7.49 10.57 -14.79
N ASP A 30 8.47 10.40 -15.67
CA ASP A 30 8.70 11.27 -16.83
C ASP A 30 7.90 10.86 -18.08
N THR A 31 7.08 9.81 -17.99
CA THR A 31 6.26 9.35 -19.11
C THR A 31 5.17 10.38 -19.42
N THR A 32 5.15 10.89 -20.66
CA THR A 32 4.04 11.73 -21.14
C THR A 32 2.71 10.98 -21.02
N HIS A 33 1.67 11.65 -20.51
CA HIS A 33 0.35 11.04 -20.28
C HIS A 33 0.33 9.82 -19.34
N ARG A 34 1.33 9.65 -18.45
CA ARG A 34 1.42 8.59 -17.44
C ARG A 34 0.06 8.18 -16.84
N TRP A 35 -0.67 9.15 -16.30
CA TRP A 35 -1.96 8.89 -15.65
C TRP A 35 -3.04 8.32 -16.57
N HIS A 36 -3.05 8.73 -17.84
CA HIS A 36 -4.01 8.20 -18.82
C HIS A 36 -3.69 6.74 -19.18
N ASN A 37 -2.41 6.41 -19.30
CA ASN A 37 -1.97 5.04 -19.58
C ASN A 37 -2.27 4.10 -18.41
N ILE A 38 -2.01 4.55 -17.16
CA ILE A 38 -2.35 3.79 -15.96
C ILE A 38 -3.87 3.59 -15.85
N ALA A 39 -4.65 4.65 -16.02
CA ALA A 39 -6.12 4.60 -16.02
C ALA A 39 -6.67 3.60 -17.03
N ARG A 40 -6.11 3.58 -18.24
CA ARG A 40 -6.45 2.62 -19.29
C ARG A 40 -6.11 1.18 -18.89
N ALA A 41 -4.98 0.95 -18.22
CA ALA A 41 -4.53 -0.38 -17.81
C ALA A 41 -5.41 -0.98 -16.70
N CYS A 42 -5.85 -0.18 -15.72
CA CYS A 42 -6.66 -0.64 -14.59
C CYS A 42 -8.17 -0.46 -14.78
N GLY A 43 -8.61 0.12 -15.91
CA GLY A 43 -10.03 0.35 -16.20
C GLY A 43 -10.70 1.35 -15.25
N LYS A 44 -9.95 2.37 -14.82
CA LYS A 44 -10.41 3.45 -13.93
C LYS A 44 -10.31 4.79 -14.64
N THR A 45 -10.90 5.83 -14.06
CA THR A 45 -10.71 7.21 -14.53
C THR A 45 -9.37 7.78 -14.04
N VAL A 46 -8.84 8.77 -14.76
CA VAL A 46 -7.59 9.46 -14.37
C VAL A 46 -7.68 10.03 -12.95
N ASP A 47 -8.82 10.59 -12.57
CA ASP A 47 -9.03 11.18 -11.24
C ASP A 47 -9.14 10.12 -10.13
N GLU A 48 -9.68 8.93 -10.43
CA GLU A 48 -9.62 7.80 -9.49
C GLU A 48 -8.20 7.28 -9.30
N VAL A 49 -7.42 7.20 -10.38
CA VAL A 49 -6.02 6.77 -10.32
C VAL A 49 -5.17 7.75 -9.51
N ARG A 50 -5.32 9.06 -9.74
CA ARG A 50 -4.58 10.09 -8.97
C ARG A 50 -4.91 10.02 -7.48
N ARG A 51 -6.19 9.94 -7.11
CA ARG A 51 -6.61 9.80 -5.70
C ARG A 51 -6.08 8.52 -5.06
N HIS A 52 -6.05 7.41 -5.81
CA HIS A 52 -5.49 6.15 -5.33
C HIS A 52 -3.97 6.22 -5.13
N TYR A 53 -3.28 6.92 -6.03
CA TYR A 53 -1.85 7.17 -5.91
C TYR A 53 -1.51 8.09 -4.73
N GLU A 54 -2.27 9.17 -4.51
CA GLU A 54 -2.09 10.05 -3.34
C GLU A 54 -2.29 9.29 -2.02
N ALA A 55 -3.28 8.38 -1.96
CA ALA A 55 -3.48 7.51 -0.81
C ALA A 55 -2.28 6.58 -0.58
N LEU A 56 -1.73 5.99 -1.65
CA LEU A 56 -0.53 5.16 -1.59
C LEU A 56 0.69 5.95 -1.07
N GLU A 57 0.94 7.15 -1.57
CA GLU A 57 2.05 7.99 -1.08
C GLU A 57 1.88 8.35 0.40
N LYS A 58 0.65 8.65 0.83
CA LYS A 58 0.35 8.91 2.24
C LYS A 58 0.61 7.68 3.11
N ASP A 59 0.24 6.49 2.67
CA ASP A 59 0.47 5.25 3.40
C ASP A 59 1.97 4.94 3.51
N ILE A 60 2.73 5.08 2.42
CA ILE A 60 4.20 4.96 2.44
C ILE A 60 4.81 5.93 3.45
N ASN A 61 4.43 7.21 3.39
CA ASN A 61 4.94 8.20 4.33
C ASN A 61 4.57 7.86 5.78
N ASN A 62 3.38 7.31 6.04
CA ASN A 62 3.01 6.88 7.40
C ASN A 62 3.88 5.72 7.88
N ILE A 63 4.23 4.78 7.00
CA ILE A 63 5.14 3.66 7.32
C ILE A 63 6.54 4.22 7.61
N GLU A 64 7.07 5.08 6.74
CA GLU A 64 8.43 5.64 6.87
C GLU A 64 8.60 6.57 8.08
N THR A 65 7.52 7.19 8.55
CA THR A 65 7.53 8.08 9.73
C THR A 65 7.12 7.38 11.03
N ASP A 66 7.13 6.04 11.06
CA ASP A 66 6.73 5.22 12.22
C ASP A 66 5.32 5.55 12.77
N ARG A 67 4.43 6.03 11.90
CA ARG A 67 3.02 6.35 12.24
C ARG A 67 2.08 5.16 12.03
N VAL A 68 2.61 4.01 11.62
CA VAL A 68 1.88 2.76 11.54
C VAL A 68 2.23 1.90 12.77
N PRO A 69 1.25 1.50 13.59
CA PRO A 69 1.51 0.61 14.71
C PRO A 69 2.16 -0.69 14.23
N ILE A 70 3.26 -1.09 14.87
CA ILE A 70 3.88 -2.39 14.61
C ILE A 70 2.85 -3.47 14.98
N PRO A 71 2.52 -4.41 14.07
CA PRO A 71 1.62 -5.49 14.39
C PRO A 71 2.14 -6.28 15.59
N ASN A 72 1.25 -6.60 16.53
CA ASN A 72 1.57 -7.54 17.60
C ASN A 72 1.61 -8.94 17.01
N TYR A 73 2.72 -9.29 16.38
CA TYR A 73 2.98 -10.65 15.94
C TYR A 73 2.99 -11.54 17.19
N THR A 74 1.95 -12.37 17.34
CA THR A 74 1.97 -13.42 18.36
C THR A 74 3.26 -14.20 18.19
N PRO A 75 4.10 -14.31 19.23
CA PRO A 75 5.27 -15.16 19.12
C PRO A 75 4.76 -16.54 18.73
N ILE A 76 5.29 -17.09 17.63
CA ILE A 76 5.07 -18.50 17.30
C ILE A 76 5.39 -19.25 18.59
N SER A 77 4.37 -19.87 19.18
CA SER A 77 4.55 -20.73 20.34
C SER A 77 5.33 -21.93 19.85
N THR A 78 6.64 -21.78 19.77
CA THR A 78 7.53 -22.87 19.44
C THR A 78 7.53 -23.77 20.65
N THR A 79 6.69 -24.80 20.60
CA THR A 79 6.78 -26.00 21.44
C THR A 79 8.16 -26.67 21.35
N ARG A 80 9.14 -26.13 20.60
CA ARG A 80 10.53 -26.59 20.56
C ARG A 80 11.54 -25.45 20.37
N GLY A 81 12.03 -24.88 21.47
CA GLY A 81 13.46 -24.56 21.64
C GLY A 81 14.16 -23.52 20.76
N TYR A 82 13.53 -22.39 20.39
CA TYR A 82 14.23 -21.26 19.74
C TYR A 82 13.92 -19.92 20.42
N THR A 83 14.25 -19.78 21.70
CA THR A 83 14.00 -18.55 22.48
C THR A 83 15.17 -17.55 22.43
N ASN A 84 16.32 -17.93 21.89
CA ASN A 84 17.51 -17.07 21.90
C ASN A 84 17.61 -16.16 20.66
N ASP A 85 17.07 -16.56 19.51
CA ASP A 85 17.26 -15.83 18.25
C ASP A 85 16.34 -14.60 18.13
N HIS A 86 15.18 -14.61 18.79
CA HIS A 86 14.23 -13.49 18.75
C HIS A 86 14.79 -12.21 19.38
N ARG A 87 15.63 -12.34 20.43
CA ARG A 87 16.29 -11.19 21.04
C ARG A 87 17.46 -10.65 20.21
N LEU A 88 18.11 -11.49 19.39
CA LEU A 88 19.17 -11.04 18.49
C LEU A 88 18.60 -10.32 17.26
N MET A 89 17.53 -10.84 16.65
CA MET A 89 16.89 -10.18 15.49
C MET A 89 16.36 -8.77 15.86
N MET A 90 15.84 -8.59 17.07
CA MET A 90 15.38 -7.28 17.56
C MET A 90 16.52 -6.30 17.88
N LYS A 91 17.74 -6.79 18.16
CA LYS A 91 18.91 -5.92 18.41
C LYS A 91 19.51 -5.34 17.13
N ASN A 92 19.40 -6.08 16.02
CA ASN A 92 19.98 -5.69 14.74
C ASN A 92 19.07 -4.75 13.91
N LEU A 93 17.85 -4.46 14.41
CA LEU A 93 16.89 -3.55 13.79
C LEU A 93 17.05 -2.09 14.23
N LYS A 94 18.07 -1.76 15.02
CA LYS A 94 18.42 -0.34 15.23
C LYS A 94 19.08 0.19 13.97
N LEU A 95 18.27 0.82 13.10
CA LEU A 95 18.79 1.70 12.06
C LEU A 95 19.66 2.78 12.73
N LYS A 96 20.89 2.91 12.25
CA LYS A 96 21.82 3.99 12.60
C LYS A 96 21.43 5.27 11.90
#